data_AF-A0A0D1KPK0-F1
#
_entry.id   AF-A0A0D1KPK0-F1
#
_cell.length_a   1.000
_cell.length_b   1.000
_cell.length_c   1.000
_cell.angle_alpha   90.00
_cell.angle_beta   90.00
_cell.angle_gamma   90.00
#
_symmetry.space_group_name_H-M   'P 1'
#
loop_
_entity.id
_entity.type
_entity.pdbx_description
1 polymer ?
#
loop_
_entity_poly.entity_id
_entity_poly.type
_entity_poly.pdbx_seq_one_letter_code
_entity_poly.pdbx_strand_id
1 'polypeptide(L)'
;MDAIERSIVLPQKAWPFAAYGRNYAWSDATHVVATYILPSLPSDPREGCDLLTDDFKTRPCTPEENAEMDRQEIQFLTAETPAGQRRWFAKPIDLPSMSDGGCMQISVEYDIASRRITRTVCNGHA
;
A
#
# COMPACT_ATOMS: atom_id res chain seq x y z
N MET A 1 13.40 -13.51 7.36
CA MET A 1 12.91 -12.44 6.48
C MET A 1 13.47 -12.54 5.08
N ASP A 2 14.77 -12.45 4.89
CA ASP A 2 15.37 -12.58 3.54
C ASP A 2 15.04 -13.92 2.87
N ALA A 3 14.76 -14.97 3.65
CA ALA A 3 14.26 -16.25 3.15
C ALA A 3 12.90 -16.14 2.43
N ILE A 4 11.97 -15.34 2.97
CA ILE A 4 10.64 -15.11 2.35
C ILE A 4 10.85 -14.42 1.01
N GLU A 5 11.58 -13.30 1.03
CA GLU A 5 11.83 -12.46 -0.15
C GLU A 5 12.64 -13.16 -1.24
N ARG A 6 13.52 -14.12 -0.89
CA ARG A 6 14.25 -14.94 -1.87
C ARG A 6 13.41 -16.06 -2.45
N SER A 7 12.39 -16.52 -1.74
CA SER A 7 11.50 -17.60 -2.19
C SER A 7 10.30 -17.09 -3.00
N ILE A 8 10.07 -15.78 -3.03
CA ILE A 8 8.87 -15.21 -3.63
C ILE A 8 8.89 -15.29 -5.15
N VAL A 9 7.80 -15.82 -5.69
CA VAL A 9 7.45 -15.74 -7.09
C VAL A 9 6.19 -14.87 -7.17
N LEU A 10 6.30 -13.72 -7.83
CA LEU A 10 5.19 -12.80 -7.99
C LEU A 10 4.26 -13.24 -9.13
N PRO A 11 2.96 -12.89 -9.07
CA PRO A 11 2.04 -13.11 -10.18
C PRO A 11 2.53 -12.44 -11.47
N GLN A 12 2.21 -13.01 -12.63
CA GLN A 12 2.73 -12.56 -13.93
C GLN A 12 2.46 -11.07 -14.24
N LYS A 13 1.34 -10.53 -13.76
CA LYS A 13 0.94 -9.11 -13.96
C LYS A 13 1.50 -8.17 -12.88
N ALA A 14 2.29 -8.68 -11.95
CA ALA A 14 2.94 -7.87 -10.93
C ALA A 14 4.08 -7.05 -11.51
N TRP A 15 4.36 -5.93 -10.85
CA TRP A 15 5.56 -5.14 -11.07
C TRP A 15 6.79 -5.88 -10.54
N PRO A 16 8.02 -5.42 -10.84
CA PRO A 16 9.22 -5.95 -10.22
C PRO A 16 9.14 -5.86 -8.69
N PHE A 17 9.62 -6.89 -7.98
CA PHE A 17 9.55 -6.96 -6.51
C PHE A 17 10.10 -5.71 -5.79
N ALA A 18 11.15 -5.09 -6.34
CA ALA A 18 11.75 -3.88 -5.78
C ALA A 18 10.87 -2.62 -5.90
N ALA A 19 9.82 -2.64 -6.73
CA ALA A 19 8.89 -1.52 -6.86
C ALA A 19 7.91 -1.42 -5.67
N TYR A 20 7.77 -2.49 -4.89
CA TYR A 20 6.81 -2.55 -3.80
C TYR A 20 7.42 -2.11 -2.47
N GLY A 21 6.63 -1.38 -1.68
CA GLY A 21 6.77 -1.32 -0.24
C GLY A 21 6.23 -2.59 0.40
N ARG A 22 7.01 -3.21 1.30
CA ARG A 22 6.72 -4.56 1.81
C ARG A 22 6.32 -4.51 3.27
N ASN A 23 5.06 -4.82 3.55
CA ASN A 23 4.48 -4.71 4.89
C ASN A 23 4.22 -6.11 5.44
N TYR A 24 4.73 -6.42 6.62
CA TYR A 24 4.67 -7.76 7.20
C TYR A 24 3.99 -7.73 8.57
N ALA A 25 3.27 -8.79 8.89
CA ALA A 25 2.74 -9.03 10.22
C ALA A 25 2.75 -10.53 10.52
N TRP A 26 2.89 -10.87 11.80
CA TRP A 26 2.64 -12.23 12.27
C TRP A 26 1.13 -12.46 12.35
N SER A 27 0.61 -13.49 11.68
CA SER A 27 -0.79 -13.90 11.88
C SER A 27 -0.93 -14.82 13.09
N ASP A 28 0.10 -15.63 13.35
CA ASP A 28 0.25 -16.48 14.53
C ASP A 28 1.74 -16.80 14.76
N ALA A 29 2.06 -17.76 15.63
CA ALA A 29 3.45 -18.13 15.95
C ALA A 29 4.21 -18.80 14.79
N THR A 30 3.50 -19.29 13.78
CA THR A 30 4.04 -20.11 12.68
C THR A 30 3.83 -19.48 11.31
N HIS A 31 2.97 -18.46 11.19
CA HIS A 31 2.63 -17.85 9.91
C HIS A 31 2.91 -16.35 9.88
N VAL A 32 3.48 -15.91 8.77
CA VAL A 32 3.66 -14.50 8.42
C VAL A 32 2.75 -14.18 7.24
N VAL A 33 2.04 -13.06 7.36
CA VAL A 33 1.27 -12.48 6.25
C VAL A 33 1.91 -11.17 5.83
N ALA A 34 1.80 -10.85 4.55
CA ALA A 34 2.34 -9.60 4.03
C ALA A 34 1.43 -8.96 2.97
N THR A 35 1.42 -7.63 2.95
CA THR A 35 0.88 -6.83 1.86
C THR A 35 2.02 -6.05 1.19
N TYR A 36 2.25 -6.35 -0.09
CA TYR A 36 3.20 -5.60 -0.90
C TYR A 36 2.40 -4.59 -1.72
N ILE A 37 2.69 -3.29 -1.55
CA ILE A 37 1.93 -2.21 -2.17
C ILE A 37 2.87 -1.33 -2.96
N LEU A 38 2.50 -0.97 -4.19
CA LEU A 38 3.20 0.06 -4.94
C LEU A 38 2.95 1.40 -4.26
N PRO A 39 4.01 2.11 -3.81
CA PRO A 39 3.83 3.43 -3.24
C PRO A 39 3.16 4.36 -4.24
N SER A 40 2.33 5.25 -3.71
CA SER A 40 1.68 6.27 -4.50
C SER A 40 2.73 7.20 -5.10
N LEU A 41 2.54 7.56 -6.37
CA LEU A 41 3.33 8.64 -6.96
C LEU A 41 2.83 9.96 -6.37
N PRO A 42 3.74 10.88 -5.97
CA PRO A 42 3.31 12.22 -5.55
C PRO A 42 2.48 12.84 -6.66
N SER A 43 1.22 13.16 -6.37
CA SER A 43 0.37 14.00 -7.22
C SER A 43 0.43 15.44 -6.73
N ASP A 44 0.08 16.41 -7.57
CA ASP A 44 -0.24 17.74 -7.04
C ASP A 44 -1.59 17.63 -6.33
N PRO A 45 -1.66 17.71 -4.99
CA PRO A 45 -2.92 17.54 -4.29
C PRO A 45 -3.94 18.61 -4.71
N ARG A 46 -3.49 19.73 -5.29
CA ARG A 46 -4.33 20.87 -5.68
C ARG A 46 -4.92 20.72 -7.09
N GLU A 47 -4.52 19.72 -7.85
CA GLU A 47 -5.08 19.47 -9.18
C GLU A 47 -6.58 19.14 -9.05
N GLY A 48 -7.44 20.06 -9.53
CA GLY A 48 -8.90 19.91 -9.43
C GLY A 48 -9.52 20.36 -8.10
N CYS A 49 -8.83 21.19 -7.31
CA CYS A 49 -9.40 21.78 -6.09
C CYS A 49 -10.37 22.93 -6.42
N ASP A 50 -11.51 22.56 -7.00
CA ASP A 50 -12.66 23.42 -7.25
C ASP A 50 -13.82 22.93 -6.37
N LEU A 51 -14.27 23.79 -5.45
CA LEU A 51 -15.35 23.45 -4.53
C LEU A 51 -16.69 23.95 -5.05
N LEU A 52 -17.70 23.06 -5.03
CA LEU A 52 -19.08 23.40 -5.34
C LEU A 52 -19.65 24.29 -4.24
N THR A 53 -20.16 25.45 -4.63
CA THR A 53 -20.85 26.40 -3.76
C THR A 53 -22.36 26.20 -3.78
N ASP A 54 -23.07 26.75 -2.80
CA ASP A 54 -24.53 26.61 -2.65
C ASP A 54 -25.33 27.14 -3.86
N ASP A 55 -24.73 28.04 -4.65
CA ASP A 55 -25.31 28.55 -5.90
C ASP A 55 -24.96 27.70 -7.14
N PHE A 56 -24.49 26.47 -6.93
CA PHE A 56 -24.09 25.50 -7.97
C PHE A 56 -22.95 26.00 -8.87
N LYS A 57 -22.10 26.90 -8.37
CA LYS A 57 -20.87 27.32 -9.04
C LYS A 57 -19.66 26.63 -8.43
N THR A 58 -18.52 26.77 -9.09
CA THR A 58 -17.23 26.38 -8.52
C THR A 58 -16.46 27.61 -8.08
N ARG A 59 -15.67 27.45 -7.02
CA ARG A 59 -14.63 28.39 -6.63
C ARG A 59 -13.30 27.64 -6.47
N PRO A 60 -12.17 28.32 -6.68
CA PRO A 60 -10.89 27.76 -6.28
C PRO A 60 -10.85 27.57 -4.76
N CYS A 61 -10.02 26.64 -4.32
CA CYS A 61 -9.70 26.45 -2.91
C CYS A 61 -8.95 27.66 -2.32
N THR A 62 -9.24 27.93 -1.05
CA THR A 62 -8.57 28.95 -0.24
C THR A 62 -7.16 28.52 0.16
N PRO A 63 -6.27 29.46 0.54
CA PRO A 63 -4.94 29.12 1.05
C PRO A 63 -4.98 28.14 2.23
N GLU A 64 -5.96 28.25 3.12
CA GLU A 64 -6.14 27.37 4.27
C GLU A 64 -6.54 25.94 3.85
N GLU A 65 -7.46 25.81 2.89
CA GLU A 65 -7.86 24.51 2.32
C GLU A 65 -6.67 23.84 1.61
N ASN A 66 -5.90 24.60 0.83
CA ASN A 66 -4.69 24.10 0.17
C ASN A 66 -3.65 23.60 1.18
N ALA A 67 -3.41 24.37 2.26
CA ALA A 67 -2.46 23.96 3.29
C ALA A 67 -2.90 22.70 4.05
N GLU A 68 -4.20 22.49 4.22
CA GLU A 68 -4.73 21.26 4.81
C GLU A 68 -4.52 20.06 3.89
N MET A 69 -4.76 20.22 2.59
CA MET A 69 -4.51 19.15 1.61
C MET A 69 -3.03 18.79 1.51
N ASP A 70 -2.13 19.77 1.54
CA ASP A 70 -0.69 19.53 1.59
C ASP A 70 -0.31 18.71 2.84
N ARG A 71 -0.90 19.02 4.00
CA ARG A 71 -0.66 18.25 5.23
C ARG A 71 -1.16 16.82 5.11
N GLN A 72 -2.34 16.61 4.54
CA GLN A 72 -2.92 15.28 4.36
C GLN A 72 -2.10 14.44 3.39
N GLU A 73 -1.64 15.01 2.28
CA GLU A 73 -0.77 14.35 1.30
C GLU A 73 0.55 13.91 1.95
N ILE A 74 1.20 14.79 2.72
CA ILE A 74 2.43 14.45 3.44
C ILE A 74 2.19 13.32 4.45
N GLN A 75 1.10 13.38 5.21
CA GLN A 75 0.75 12.32 6.17
C GLN A 75 0.51 10.98 5.45
N PHE A 76 -0.19 11.01 4.31
CA PHE A 76 -0.44 9.82 3.51
C PHE A 76 0.86 9.21 2.97
N LEU A 77 1.70 9.99 2.28
CA LEU A 77 2.97 9.52 1.71
C LEU A 77 3.95 9.03 2.79
N THR A 78 3.98 9.65 3.97
CA THR A 78 4.85 9.22 5.07
C THR A 78 4.34 7.95 5.76
N ALA A 79 3.03 7.71 5.73
CA ALA A 79 2.44 6.47 6.25
C ALA A 79 2.76 5.27 5.35
N GLU A 80 3.02 5.46 4.06
CA GLU A 80 3.40 4.38 3.16
C GLU A 80 4.78 3.79 3.48
N THR A 81 4.98 2.52 3.12
CA THR A 81 6.32 1.92 3.09
C THR A 81 6.94 2.20 1.73
N PRO A 82 8.11 2.87 1.65
CA PRO A 82 8.71 3.21 0.37
C PRO A 82 9.08 1.97 -0.46
N ALA A 83 9.18 2.15 -1.78
CA ALA A 83 9.58 1.10 -2.71
C ALA A 83 10.94 0.49 -2.30
N GLY A 84 11.02 -0.84 -2.31
CA GLY A 84 12.22 -1.56 -1.94
C GLY A 84 12.51 -1.55 -0.43
N GLN A 85 11.68 -0.91 0.39
CA GLN A 85 11.77 -0.97 1.84
C GLN A 85 10.80 -2.00 2.43
N ARG A 86 10.93 -2.24 3.73
CA ARG A 86 10.05 -3.12 4.49
C ARG A 86 9.66 -2.54 5.83
N ARG A 87 8.43 -2.82 6.27
CA ARG A 87 7.89 -2.42 7.57
C ARG A 87 7.18 -3.59 8.24
N TRP A 88 7.28 -3.66 9.56
CA TRP A 88 6.54 -4.62 10.37
C TRP A 88 5.40 -3.94 11.11
N PHE A 89 4.27 -4.63 11.14
CA PHE A 89 3.06 -4.23 11.83
C PHE A 89 2.81 -5.19 12.99
N ALA A 90 2.17 -4.68 14.05
CA ALA A 90 1.91 -5.46 15.25
C ALA A 90 0.89 -6.57 14.99
N LYS A 91 -0.13 -6.28 14.17
CA LYS A 91 -1.20 -7.23 13.83
C LYS A 91 -1.50 -7.22 12.34
N PRO A 92 -2.04 -8.33 11.79
CA PRO A 92 -2.47 -8.39 10.39
C PRO A 92 -3.49 -7.32 10.01
N ILE A 93 -4.38 -6.94 10.94
CA ILE A 93 -5.41 -5.92 10.69
C ILE A 93 -4.83 -4.52 10.49
N ASP A 94 -3.59 -4.29 10.93
CA ASP A 94 -2.91 -3.01 10.77
C ASP A 94 -2.16 -2.92 9.43
N LEU A 95 -2.12 -4.03 8.65
CA LEU A 95 -1.48 -4.02 7.35
C LEU A 95 -2.23 -3.07 6.41
N PRO A 96 -1.50 -2.22 5.66
CA PRO A 96 -2.14 -1.36 4.69
C PRO A 96 -2.82 -2.20 3.62
N SER A 97 -3.95 -1.71 3.15
CA SER A 97 -4.74 -2.32 2.09
C SER A 97 -5.30 -1.25 1.17
N MET A 98 -5.41 -1.57 -0.12
CA MET A 98 -6.11 -0.78 -1.12
C MET A 98 -7.33 -1.54 -1.64
N SER A 99 -8.35 -0.78 -2.02
CA SER A 99 -9.52 -1.31 -2.74
C SER A 99 -9.21 -1.37 -4.23
N ASP A 100 -9.64 -2.45 -4.90
CA ASP A 100 -9.51 -2.65 -6.35
C ASP A 100 -8.09 -2.42 -6.92
N GLY A 101 -7.06 -2.79 -6.16
CA GLY A 101 -5.67 -2.53 -6.54
C GLY A 101 -5.11 -3.44 -7.64
N GLY A 102 -5.78 -4.56 -7.93
CA GLY A 102 -5.19 -5.60 -8.78
C GLY A 102 -3.79 -5.96 -8.30
N CYS A 103 -2.79 -5.95 -9.17
CA CYS A 103 -1.40 -6.25 -8.78
C CYS A 103 -0.62 -5.03 -8.24
N MET A 104 -1.27 -3.87 -8.03
CA MET A 104 -0.69 -2.79 -7.23
C MET A 104 -0.60 -3.16 -5.75
N GLN A 105 -1.45 -4.09 -5.29
CA GLN A 105 -1.30 -4.77 -4.01
C GLN A 105 -1.19 -6.29 -4.22
N ILE A 106 -0.20 -6.90 -3.58
CA ILE A 106 -0.02 -8.35 -3.55
C ILE A 106 -0.16 -8.83 -2.11
N SER A 107 -0.97 -9.86 -1.91
CA SER A 107 -1.11 -10.54 -0.62
C SER A 107 -0.24 -11.78 -0.62
N VAL A 108 0.53 -11.97 0.46
CA VAL A 108 1.47 -13.08 0.61
C VAL A 108 1.22 -13.77 1.94
N GLU A 109 1.27 -15.10 1.92
CA GLU A 109 1.24 -15.93 3.12
C GLU A 109 2.46 -16.85 3.14
N TYR A 110 3.11 -16.93 4.29
CA TYR A 110 4.32 -17.68 4.49
C TYR A 110 4.21 -18.57 5.73
N ASP A 111 4.43 -19.87 5.56
CA ASP A 111 4.58 -20.81 6.65
C ASP A 111 6.05 -20.97 7.04
N ILE A 112 6.36 -20.68 8.30
CA ILE A 112 7.72 -20.67 8.83
C ILE A 112 8.25 -22.10 9.00
N ALA A 113 7.38 -23.05 9.33
CA ALA A 113 7.79 -24.43 9.60
C ALA A 113 8.30 -25.11 8.34
N SER A 114 7.54 -25.03 7.24
CA SER A 114 7.92 -25.57 5.93
C SER A 114 8.83 -24.63 5.14
N ARG A 115 8.99 -23.38 5.59
CA ARG A 115 9.74 -22.30 4.93
C ARG A 115 9.24 -22.02 3.51
N ARG A 116 7.92 -22.07 3.31
CA ARG A 116 7.29 -21.92 2.00
C ARG A 116 6.29 -20.79 1.99
N ILE A 117 6.23 -20.13 0.84
CA ILE A 117 5.11 -19.27 0.50
C ILE A 117 3.95 -20.18 0.13
N THR A 118 2.87 -20.07 0.88
CA THR A 118 1.64 -20.84 0.68
C THR A 118 0.69 -20.10 -0.24
N ARG A 119 0.81 -18.77 -0.34
CA ARG A 119 -0.04 -17.94 -1.20
C ARG A 119 0.67 -16.69 -1.68
N THR A 120 0.48 -16.36 -2.96
CA THR A 120 0.85 -15.08 -3.56
C THR A 120 -0.22 -14.67 -4.57
N VAL A 121 -1.00 -13.63 -4.29
CA VAL A 121 -2.09 -13.20 -5.18
C VAL A 121 -2.18 -11.69 -5.32
N CYS A 122 -2.68 -11.23 -6.46
CA CYS A 122 -3.06 -9.83 -6.64
C CYS A 122 -4.37 -9.52 -5.87
N ASN A 123 -4.51 -8.29 -5.39
CA ASN A 123 -5.73 -7.82 -4.75
C ASN A 123 -6.96 -8.01 -5.67
N GLY A 124 -8.09 -8.41 -5.08
CA GLY A 124 -9.33 -8.69 -5.81
C GLY A 124 -9.35 -10.01 -6.61
N HIS A 125 -8.29 -10.83 -6.55
CA HIS A 125 -8.23 -12.12 -7.23
C HIS A 125 -8.11 -13.25 -6.18
N ALA A 126 -9.06 -14.20 -6.23
CA ALA A 126 -9.09 -15.38 -5.37
C ALA A 126 -8.37 -16.57 -6.03
#